data_AF-A0A8H6PEE5-F1
#
_entry.id   AF-A0A8H6PEE5-F1
#
_cell.length_a   1.000
_cell.length_b   1.000
_cell.length_c   1.000
_cell.angle_alpha   90.00
_cell.angle_beta   90.00
_cell.angle_gamma   90.00
#
_symmetry.space_group_name_H-M   'P 1'
#
loop_
_entity.id
_entity.type
_entity.pdbx_description
1 polymer ?
#
loop_
_entity_poly.entity_id
_entity_poly.type
_entity_poly.pdbx_seq_one_letter_code
_entity_poly.pdbx_strand_id
1 'polypeptide(L)'
;MFQENYSRALVGLVGCMALVQQGYSACIPSYRPHHSGHRGGRHSHTSVSKAAESTYSAGVAYTSSISISLAEGVSGAAATIDASDSAPAAIETASIVVPPASVSVPTTTPAPSATAASGSSASKGNIMIPWYLYPAEGAWTPMEELISSNPDVQFAIIINPDNGSGSTTLPDKNFLAAVPRLTAYSNALVIGYVRTAKGTRDISEVEKEINTYAGWPSASGNPSFAVHGIFLDEAPSEYDAAAVTYFQQLASLIRGSKGLGPNNHVVTNPGTVPDAAYLSIPDTTVIFESPYSTFVQALSSDLFQSIKGQDLSRFASMVYDVPANVDLSTLLSQLRAISSQTYLSNLNTYQAFDSNWTKVVSLLSA
;
A
#
# COMPACT_ATOMS: atom_id res chain seq x y z
N MET A 1 69.22 9.30 34.97
CA MET A 1 69.06 7.91 34.50
C MET A 1 68.09 7.92 33.32
N PHE A 2 68.24 7.01 32.36
CA PHE A 2 67.70 7.17 31.00
C PHE A 2 66.18 6.92 30.87
N GLN A 3 65.65 7.35 29.72
CA GLN A 3 64.32 7.00 29.19
C GLN A 3 64.10 5.49 29.12
N GLU A 4 62.84 5.06 29.07
CA GLU A 4 62.40 4.24 27.95
C GLU A 4 60.91 4.45 27.63
N ASN A 5 60.57 4.44 26.34
CA ASN A 5 59.22 4.61 25.83
C ASN A 5 58.59 3.24 25.55
N TYR A 6 57.29 3.07 25.81
CA TYR A 6 56.48 2.09 25.09
C TYR A 6 55.19 2.71 24.58
N SER A 7 55.19 3.03 23.29
CA SER A 7 54.00 3.30 22.49
C SER A 7 53.51 1.97 21.90
N ARG A 8 52.25 1.61 22.14
CA ARG A 8 51.52 0.64 21.30
C ARG A 8 50.06 1.06 21.19
N ALA A 9 49.66 1.41 19.96
CA ALA A 9 48.27 1.57 19.59
C ALA A 9 47.51 0.25 19.76
N LEU A 10 46.28 0.32 20.27
CA LEU A 10 45.31 -0.76 20.15
C LEU A 10 44.15 -0.27 19.29
N VAL A 11 44.22 -0.60 17.99
CA VAL A 11 43.09 -0.46 17.07
C VAL A 11 42.08 -1.55 17.44
N GLY A 12 41.08 -1.17 18.24
CA GLY A 12 40.03 -2.06 18.75
C GLY A 12 38.76 -1.97 17.92
N LEU A 13 38.74 -2.71 16.82
CA LEU A 13 37.60 -3.13 16.00
C LEU A 13 36.20 -2.80 16.61
N VAL A 14 35.61 -1.66 16.21
CA VAL A 14 34.17 -1.43 16.40
C VAL A 14 33.45 -2.28 15.37
N GLY A 15 33.10 -3.51 15.77
CA GLY A 15 32.30 -4.39 14.95
C GLY A 15 30.90 -3.80 14.79
N CYS A 16 30.52 -3.45 13.56
CA CYS A 16 29.13 -3.24 13.21
C CYS A 16 28.37 -4.56 13.42
N MET A 17 27.79 -4.75 14.60
CA MET A 17 26.61 -5.60 14.72
C MET A 17 25.50 -4.91 13.93
N ALA A 18 25.39 -5.30 12.65
CA ALA A 18 24.12 -5.20 11.96
C ALA A 18 23.12 -6.01 12.78
N LEU A 19 22.34 -5.31 13.61
CA LEU A 19 21.15 -5.88 14.22
C LEU A 19 20.24 -6.27 13.05
N VAL A 20 20.20 -7.57 12.76
CA VAL A 20 19.21 -8.16 11.84
C VAL A 20 17.86 -8.00 12.54
N GLN A 21 17.27 -6.81 12.37
CA GLN A 21 15.91 -6.52 12.79
C GLN A 21 14.99 -7.35 11.90
N GLN A 22 14.70 -8.56 12.36
CA GLN A 22 13.47 -9.24 11.96
C GLN A 22 12.33 -8.34 12.44
N GLY A 23 11.80 -7.53 11.51
CA GLY A 23 10.60 -6.76 11.75
C GLY A 23 9.47 -7.73 12.10
N TYR A 24 9.13 -7.78 13.38
CA TYR A 24 7.87 -8.37 13.80
C TYR A 24 6.78 -7.38 13.35
N SER A 25 6.17 -7.64 12.20
CA SER A 25 4.88 -7.02 11.87
C SER A 25 3.81 -7.65 12.79
N ALA A 26 2.77 -6.88 13.15
CA ALA A 26 1.70 -7.42 13.98
C ALA A 26 1.03 -8.60 13.25
N CYS A 27 0.65 -9.65 13.97
CA CYS A 27 0.34 -10.93 13.33
C CYS A 27 -0.83 -10.82 12.35
N ILE A 28 -0.57 -11.12 11.07
CA ILE A 28 -1.56 -11.23 9.98
C ILE A 28 -1.80 -12.74 9.69
N PRO A 29 -2.84 -13.37 10.26
CA PRO A 29 -3.25 -14.71 9.89
C PRO A 29 -3.88 -14.68 8.49
N SER A 30 -3.70 -15.75 7.72
CA SER A 30 -4.51 -15.95 6.51
C SER A 30 -5.97 -16.16 6.90
N TYR A 31 -6.86 -15.34 6.34
CA TYR A 31 -8.30 -15.52 6.51
C TYR A 31 -8.70 -16.84 5.85
N ARG A 32 -9.39 -17.71 6.58
CA ARG A 32 -9.88 -18.98 6.05
C ARG A 32 -11.41 -18.90 5.96
N PRO A 33 -12.00 -18.90 4.76
CA PRO A 33 -13.45 -18.83 4.62
C PRO A 33 -14.13 -19.99 5.37
N HIS A 34 -14.91 -19.66 6.40
CA HIS A 34 -15.74 -20.64 7.09
C HIS A 34 -16.93 -21.03 6.20
N HIS A 35 -16.72 -22.01 5.31
CA HIS A 35 -17.81 -22.71 4.65
C HIS A 35 -18.61 -23.51 5.69
N SER A 36 -19.75 -22.96 6.12
CA SER A 36 -20.71 -23.62 7.01
C SER A 36 -21.47 -24.73 6.29
N GLY A 37 -20.78 -25.83 5.96
CA GLY A 37 -21.37 -27.04 5.38
C GLY A 37 -22.09 -27.88 6.44
N HIS A 38 -23.41 -27.69 6.57
CA HIS A 38 -24.24 -28.59 7.37
C HIS A 38 -24.34 -29.99 6.72
N ARG A 39 -23.75 -31.01 7.35
CA ARG A 39 -24.27 -32.39 7.35
C ARG A 39 -23.65 -33.19 8.50
N GLY A 40 -24.51 -33.82 9.29
CA GLY A 40 -24.10 -34.60 10.47
C GLY A 40 -23.66 -36.02 10.13
N GLY A 41 -22.81 -36.58 10.98
CA GLY A 41 -22.38 -37.97 10.95
C GLY A 41 -21.53 -38.29 12.18
N ARG A 42 -22.10 -38.98 13.17
CA ARG A 42 -21.32 -39.60 14.26
C ARG A 42 -20.34 -40.61 13.64
N HIS A 43 -19.14 -40.74 14.20
CA HIS A 43 -18.61 -42.01 14.72
C HIS A 43 -17.38 -41.76 15.61
N SER A 44 -16.92 -42.79 16.29
CA SER A 44 -16.27 -42.71 17.61
C SER A 44 -14.79 -43.11 17.63
N HIS A 45 -14.04 -42.55 18.59
CA HIS A 45 -12.83 -43.08 19.24
C HIS A 45 -11.76 -43.80 18.40
N THR A 46 -10.55 -43.24 18.36
CA THR A 46 -9.44 -43.74 19.21
C THR A 46 -8.25 -42.77 19.21
N SER A 47 -7.52 -42.75 20.31
CA SER A 47 -6.32 -41.91 20.53
C SER A 47 -5.11 -42.80 20.77
N VAL A 48 -4.01 -42.57 20.04
CA VAL A 48 -2.69 -43.19 20.29
C VAL A 48 -1.61 -42.11 20.23
N SER A 49 -0.61 -42.23 21.10
CA SER A 49 0.35 -41.18 21.43
C SER A 49 1.73 -41.35 20.78
N LYS A 50 2.26 -40.23 20.25
CA LYS A 50 3.63 -39.70 20.38
C LYS A 50 4.85 -40.66 20.29
N ALA A 51 5.68 -40.47 19.26
CA ALA A 51 7.14 -40.67 19.28
C ALA A 51 7.81 -39.69 18.28
N ALA A 52 9.14 -39.52 18.32
CA ALA A 52 9.87 -38.41 17.68
C ALA A 52 11.02 -38.88 16.75
N GLU A 53 11.62 -37.90 16.03
CA GLU A 53 12.86 -37.96 15.21
C GLU A 53 12.79 -38.85 13.94
N SER A 54 13.21 -38.40 12.76
CA SER A 54 14.54 -37.83 12.46
C SER A 54 14.60 -37.06 11.12
N THR A 55 15.71 -36.36 10.90
CA THR A 55 16.08 -35.61 9.68
C THR A 55 16.38 -36.51 8.47
N TYR A 56 15.95 -36.10 7.27
CA TYR A 56 16.71 -36.34 6.02
C TYR A 56 16.38 -35.31 4.94
N SER A 57 17.43 -34.74 4.31
CA SER A 57 17.31 -33.89 3.13
C SER A 57 17.31 -34.73 1.86
N ALA A 58 16.46 -34.38 0.88
CA ALA A 58 16.57 -34.86 -0.49
C ALA A 58 16.17 -33.74 -1.46
N GLY A 59 17.13 -33.26 -2.26
CA GLY A 59 16.85 -32.35 -3.37
C GLY A 59 16.33 -33.14 -4.58
N VAL A 60 15.42 -32.54 -5.34
CA VAL A 60 14.91 -33.11 -6.60
C VAL A 60 15.22 -32.13 -7.73
N ALA A 61 16.09 -32.54 -8.65
CA ALA A 61 16.32 -31.83 -9.89
C ALA A 61 15.26 -32.26 -10.92
N TYR A 62 14.61 -31.29 -11.57
CA TYR A 62 13.73 -31.54 -12.71
C TYR A 62 14.50 -31.30 -14.01
N THR A 63 14.64 -32.36 -14.81
CA THR A 63 15.03 -32.27 -16.21
C THR A 63 13.81 -32.48 -17.09
N SER A 64 13.47 -31.50 -17.92
CA SER A 64 12.38 -31.60 -18.89
C SER A 64 12.95 -31.67 -20.31
N SER A 65 12.90 -32.87 -20.90
CA SER A 65 13.27 -33.12 -22.30
C SER A 65 12.13 -32.73 -23.24
N ILE A 66 12.47 -31.96 -24.29
CA ILE A 66 11.53 -31.61 -25.36
C ILE A 66 11.59 -32.69 -26.45
N SER A 67 10.44 -33.21 -26.86
CA SER A 67 10.30 -34.10 -28.01
C SER A 67 9.64 -33.33 -29.17
N ILE A 68 10.30 -33.27 -30.32
CA ILE A 68 9.77 -32.66 -31.55
C ILE A 68 9.36 -33.79 -32.50
N SER A 69 8.09 -33.79 -32.94
CA SER A 69 7.61 -34.65 -34.02
C SER A 69 7.37 -33.83 -35.28
N LEU A 70 8.07 -34.18 -36.37
CA LEU A 70 7.87 -33.62 -37.71
C LEU A 70 6.64 -34.24 -38.38
N ALA A 71 5.95 -33.45 -39.21
CA ALA A 71 5.03 -33.93 -40.24
C ALA A 71 5.08 -32.97 -41.45
N GLU A 72 5.28 -33.51 -42.64
CA GLU A 72 5.36 -32.74 -43.90
C GLU A 72 4.14 -32.95 -44.80
N GLY A 73 3.67 -31.85 -45.42
CA GLY A 73 3.06 -31.85 -46.77
C GLY A 73 1.57 -32.19 -46.95
N VAL A 74 0.88 -31.78 -48.01
CA VAL A 74 1.09 -30.76 -49.10
C VAL A 74 -0.30 -30.44 -49.72
N SER A 75 -0.44 -29.30 -50.43
CA SER A 75 -1.54 -28.90 -51.36
C SER A 75 -2.78 -28.20 -50.73
N GLY A 76 -3.30 -27.09 -51.25
CA GLY A 76 -2.89 -26.28 -52.43
C GLY A 76 -3.90 -25.17 -52.77
N ALA A 77 -3.66 -24.46 -53.89
CA ALA A 77 -4.50 -23.42 -54.54
C ALA A 77 -4.37 -21.94 -54.07
N ALA A 78 -3.65 -21.19 -54.91
CA ALA A 78 -3.35 -19.77 -54.96
C ALA A 78 -4.52 -18.75 -55.01
N ALA A 79 -4.18 -17.49 -54.66
CA ALA A 79 -4.43 -16.32 -55.52
C ALA A 79 -3.36 -15.23 -55.30
N THR A 80 -2.75 -14.73 -56.39
CA THR A 80 -2.00 -13.46 -56.47
C THR A 80 -3.02 -12.29 -56.53
N ILE A 81 -2.75 -10.99 -56.32
CA ILE A 81 -1.85 -9.97 -56.92
C ILE A 81 -2.06 -8.65 -56.11
N ASP A 82 -1.23 -7.60 -56.07
CA ASP A 82 0.20 -7.32 -56.37
C ASP A 82 0.59 -6.00 -55.64
N ALA A 83 1.76 -5.39 -55.87
CA ALA A 83 2.16 -4.09 -55.27
C ALA A 83 2.93 -3.14 -56.22
N SER A 84 2.49 -1.87 -56.33
CA SER A 84 3.18 -0.68 -56.90
C SER A 84 2.17 0.47 -57.10
N ASP A 85 2.51 1.76 -57.22
CA ASP A 85 3.67 2.60 -56.85
C ASP A 85 3.31 4.10 -57.08
N SER A 86 4.17 5.03 -56.64
CA SER A 86 4.34 6.41 -57.14
C SER A 86 3.33 7.53 -56.76
N ALA A 87 3.87 8.76 -56.72
CA ALA A 87 3.28 9.96 -56.09
C ALA A 87 2.99 11.12 -57.10
N PRO A 88 3.22 12.42 -56.79
CA PRO A 88 2.17 13.36 -56.33
C PRO A 88 1.94 14.57 -57.27
N ALA A 89 0.82 15.31 -57.13
CA ALA A 89 0.75 16.72 -57.54
C ALA A 89 -0.49 17.52 -57.04
N ALA A 90 -0.29 18.84 -57.05
CA ALA A 90 -1.26 19.94 -57.27
C ALA A 90 -1.98 20.60 -56.06
N ILE A 91 -1.66 21.89 -55.93
CA ILE A 91 -2.35 22.91 -55.12
C ILE A 91 -3.22 23.72 -56.09
N GLU A 92 -4.46 24.04 -55.73
CA GLU A 92 -5.16 25.21 -56.29
C GLU A 92 -5.66 26.14 -55.19
N THR A 93 -5.58 27.44 -55.48
CA THR A 93 -6.00 28.52 -54.60
C THR A 93 -7.20 29.24 -55.22
N ALA A 94 -8.23 29.51 -54.43
CA ALA A 94 -9.35 30.35 -54.82
C ALA A 94 -9.62 31.39 -53.73
N SER A 95 -9.37 32.66 -54.05
CA SER A 95 -9.69 33.79 -53.18
C SER A 95 -11.13 34.26 -53.45
N ILE A 96 -11.94 34.45 -52.41
CA ILE A 96 -13.24 35.12 -52.51
C ILE A 96 -13.32 36.20 -51.42
N VAL A 97 -13.58 37.44 -51.85
CA VAL A 97 -13.79 38.60 -50.99
C VAL A 97 -15.29 38.88 -50.88
N VAL A 98 -15.82 39.02 -49.66
CA VAL A 98 -17.23 39.34 -49.38
C VAL A 98 -17.27 40.40 -48.25
N PRO A 99 -18.13 41.44 -48.34
CA PRO A 99 -18.03 42.65 -47.49
C PRO A 99 -18.57 42.48 -46.05
N PRO A 100 -18.26 43.43 -45.14
CA PRO A 100 -18.69 43.34 -43.74
C PRO A 100 -20.19 43.62 -43.57
N ALA A 101 -20.90 42.70 -42.93
CA ALA A 101 -22.26 42.91 -42.44
C ALA A 101 -22.25 43.07 -40.91
N SER A 102 -22.83 44.16 -40.42
CA SER A 102 -22.91 44.47 -38.99
C SER A 102 -23.92 43.56 -38.28
N VAL A 103 -23.49 42.83 -37.25
CA VAL A 103 -24.37 42.09 -36.34
C VAL A 103 -24.11 42.54 -34.91
N SER A 104 -25.16 43.07 -34.27
CA SER A 104 -25.09 43.55 -32.89
C SER A 104 -25.22 42.38 -31.92
N VAL A 105 -24.22 42.15 -31.07
CA VAL A 105 -24.26 41.15 -30.00
C VAL A 105 -24.73 41.83 -28.70
N PRO A 106 -25.78 41.34 -28.02
CA PRO A 106 -26.21 41.91 -26.74
C PRO A 106 -25.19 41.62 -25.64
N THR A 107 -24.71 42.66 -24.97
CA THR A 107 -23.75 42.55 -23.87
C THR A 107 -24.47 42.24 -22.55
N THR A 108 -24.66 40.96 -22.24
CA THR A 108 -25.03 40.54 -20.87
C THR A 108 -23.77 40.24 -20.08
N THR A 109 -23.29 41.22 -19.32
CA THR A 109 -22.21 41.03 -18.34
C THR A 109 -22.70 40.16 -17.19
N PRO A 110 -22.13 38.97 -16.94
CA PRO A 110 -22.35 38.26 -15.69
C PRO A 110 -21.59 39.01 -14.59
N ALA A 111 -22.27 39.39 -13.52
CA ALA A 111 -21.58 39.81 -12.30
C ALA A 111 -20.71 38.65 -11.79
N PRO A 112 -19.55 38.90 -11.17
CA PRO A 112 -18.76 37.85 -10.56
C PRO A 112 -19.52 37.30 -9.35
N SER A 113 -20.27 36.21 -9.56
CA SER A 113 -20.68 35.34 -8.46
C SER A 113 -19.42 34.90 -7.74
N ALA A 114 -19.24 35.39 -6.51
CA ALA A 114 -18.19 34.91 -5.63
C ALA A 114 -18.52 33.46 -5.28
N THR A 115 -18.01 32.51 -6.09
CA THR A 115 -17.93 31.12 -5.72
C THR A 115 -17.11 31.06 -4.45
N ALA A 116 -17.77 30.86 -3.31
CA ALA A 116 -17.10 30.63 -2.06
C ALA A 116 -16.15 29.45 -2.28
N ALA A 117 -14.85 29.70 -2.20
CA ALA A 117 -13.88 28.63 -2.18
C ALA A 117 -14.24 27.76 -0.98
N SER A 118 -14.57 26.48 -1.23
CA SER A 118 -14.69 25.50 -0.16
C SER A 118 -13.36 25.48 0.56
N GLY A 119 -13.33 26.10 1.75
CA GLY A 119 -12.16 26.12 2.59
C GLY A 119 -11.86 24.69 3.00
N SER A 120 -10.88 24.08 2.35
CA SER A 120 -10.21 22.92 2.90
C SER A 120 -9.55 23.41 4.20
N SER A 121 -10.23 23.17 5.32
CA SER A 121 -9.61 23.27 6.63
C SER A 121 -8.44 22.30 6.63
N ALA A 122 -7.22 22.83 6.62
CA ALA A 122 -6.01 22.02 6.66
C ALA A 122 -6.10 21.04 7.84
N SER A 123 -5.85 19.76 7.59
CA SER A 123 -6.02 18.73 8.61
C SER A 123 -5.10 19.00 9.81
N LYS A 124 -5.63 18.80 11.01
CA LYS A 124 -4.87 19.03 12.25
C LYS A 124 -3.92 17.88 12.56
N GLY A 125 -4.23 16.70 12.04
CA GLY A 125 -3.38 15.52 12.08
C GLY A 125 -3.85 14.43 11.12
N ASN A 126 -2.98 13.44 10.91
CA ASN A 126 -3.23 12.29 10.04
C ASN A 126 -2.98 10.99 10.81
N ILE A 127 -3.90 10.04 10.72
CA ILE A 127 -3.77 8.70 11.32
C ILE A 127 -3.77 7.66 10.19
N MET A 128 -2.84 6.70 10.23
CA MET A 128 -2.83 5.56 9.32
C MET A 128 -3.23 4.32 10.11
N ILE A 129 -4.17 3.53 9.62
CA ILE A 129 -4.71 2.37 10.33
C ILE A 129 -4.69 1.15 9.42
N PRO A 130 -3.83 0.15 9.67
CA PRO A 130 -4.03 -1.20 9.16
C PRO A 130 -5.32 -1.77 9.75
N TRP A 131 -6.38 -1.79 8.94
CA TRP A 131 -7.74 -2.14 9.36
C TRP A 131 -8.12 -3.50 8.76
N TYR A 132 -7.51 -4.54 9.31
CA TYR A 132 -7.61 -5.91 8.80
C TYR A 132 -8.74 -6.70 9.50
N LEU A 133 -9.56 -6.03 10.33
CA LEU A 133 -10.78 -6.61 10.89
C LEU A 133 -11.77 -6.93 9.76
N TYR A 134 -12.23 -8.18 9.68
CA TYR A 134 -13.23 -8.61 8.72
C TYR A 134 -14.56 -7.83 8.89
N PRO A 135 -15.16 -7.27 7.82
CA PRO A 135 -16.33 -6.39 7.87
C PRO A 135 -17.67 -7.12 8.11
N ALA A 136 -17.72 -8.03 9.09
CA ALA A 136 -19.00 -8.59 9.56
C ALA A 136 -19.99 -7.47 9.94
N GLU A 137 -21.29 -7.77 9.93
CA GLU A 137 -22.34 -6.79 10.21
C GLU A 137 -22.08 -6.06 11.54
N GLY A 138 -21.98 -4.72 11.50
CA GLY A 138 -21.63 -3.87 12.63
C GLY A 138 -20.14 -3.80 13.03
N ALA A 139 -19.27 -4.68 12.52
CA ALA A 139 -17.87 -4.76 12.96
C ALA A 139 -17.03 -3.50 12.64
N TRP A 140 -17.39 -2.76 11.58
CA TRP A 140 -16.73 -1.51 11.18
C TRP A 140 -17.40 -0.25 11.74
N THR A 141 -18.54 -0.36 12.44
CA THR A 141 -19.25 0.79 13.00
C THR A 141 -18.38 1.66 13.92
N PRO A 142 -17.53 1.12 14.82
CA PRO A 142 -16.64 1.96 15.64
C PRO A 142 -15.63 2.78 14.82
N MET A 143 -15.22 2.30 13.64
CA MET A 143 -14.35 3.05 12.72
C MET A 143 -15.14 4.17 12.03
N GLU A 144 -16.36 3.88 11.55
CA GLU A 144 -17.27 4.87 10.96
C GLU A 144 -17.63 5.99 11.96
N GLU A 145 -17.86 5.65 13.23
CA GLU A 145 -18.10 6.59 14.34
C GLU A 145 -16.87 7.45 14.67
N LEU A 146 -15.66 6.84 14.67
CA LEU A 146 -14.41 7.56 14.93
C LEU A 146 -14.09 8.59 13.83
N ILE A 147 -14.30 8.23 12.56
CA ILE A 147 -14.09 9.12 11.40
C ILE A 147 -15.08 10.29 11.42
N SER A 148 -16.38 9.99 11.56
CA SER A 148 -17.45 10.97 11.51
C SER A 148 -17.42 11.97 12.68
N SER A 149 -16.94 11.54 13.84
CA SER A 149 -16.78 12.41 15.01
C SER A 149 -15.55 13.35 14.93
N ASN A 150 -14.65 13.15 13.95
CA ASN A 150 -13.37 13.86 13.88
C ASN A 150 -13.06 14.38 12.46
N PRO A 151 -13.87 15.30 11.91
CA PRO A 151 -13.75 15.78 10.53
C PRO A 151 -12.42 16.53 10.23
N ASP A 152 -11.72 17.03 11.26
CA ASP A 152 -10.44 17.73 11.14
C ASP A 152 -9.23 16.78 11.02
N VAL A 153 -9.42 15.46 11.14
CA VAL A 153 -8.37 14.43 11.10
C VAL A 153 -8.54 13.58 9.84
N GLN A 154 -7.46 13.37 9.10
CA GLN A 154 -7.45 12.46 7.94
C GLN A 154 -7.11 11.03 8.36
N PHE A 155 -7.89 10.07 7.86
CA PHE A 155 -7.74 8.65 8.15
C PHE A 155 -7.28 7.91 6.89
N ALA A 156 -6.04 7.41 6.86
CA ALA A 156 -5.56 6.48 5.85
C ALA A 156 -5.86 5.04 6.31
N ILE A 157 -6.86 4.38 5.73
CA ILE A 157 -7.41 3.11 6.22
C ILE A 157 -7.02 2.01 5.25
N ILE A 158 -6.09 1.14 5.65
CA ILE A 158 -5.60 0.06 4.80
C ILE A 158 -6.49 -1.17 5.02
N ILE A 159 -7.23 -1.56 3.98
CA ILE A 159 -8.09 -2.75 4.02
C ILE A 159 -7.38 -3.95 3.38
N ASN A 160 -7.59 -5.13 3.95
CA ASN A 160 -6.98 -6.38 3.50
C ASN A 160 -8.02 -7.50 3.43
N PRO A 161 -8.69 -7.72 2.28
CA PRO A 161 -9.69 -8.78 2.12
C PRO A 161 -9.16 -10.21 2.33
N ASP A 162 -8.02 -10.55 1.73
CA ASP A 162 -7.44 -11.91 1.79
C ASP A 162 -5.93 -11.90 1.47
N ASN A 163 -5.15 -11.17 2.27
CA ASN A 163 -3.70 -10.89 2.04
C ASN A 163 -3.40 -10.30 0.66
N GLY A 164 -4.33 -9.48 0.17
CA GLY A 164 -4.45 -8.99 -1.20
C GLY A 164 -5.92 -8.74 -1.53
N SER A 165 -6.23 -8.48 -2.80
CA SER A 165 -7.61 -8.29 -3.28
C SER A 165 -8.49 -9.55 -3.20
N GLY A 166 -7.89 -10.71 -2.90
CA GLY A 166 -8.51 -12.03 -3.00
C GLY A 166 -8.43 -12.62 -4.42
N SER A 167 -8.84 -13.88 -4.53
CA SER A 167 -8.72 -14.69 -5.77
C SER A 167 -9.80 -14.41 -6.83
N THR A 168 -10.78 -13.56 -6.53
CA THR A 168 -11.92 -13.21 -7.39
C THR A 168 -11.96 -11.70 -7.69
N THR A 169 -12.67 -11.30 -8.75
CA THR A 169 -12.74 -9.89 -9.18
C THR A 169 -13.37 -8.95 -8.14
N LEU A 170 -14.23 -9.48 -7.28
CA LEU A 170 -14.82 -8.78 -6.14
C LEU A 170 -14.66 -9.65 -4.89
N PRO A 171 -14.45 -9.04 -3.70
CA PRO A 171 -14.53 -9.74 -2.43
C PRO A 171 -15.99 -10.08 -2.08
N ASP A 172 -16.21 -10.67 -0.91
CA ASP A 172 -17.55 -11.09 -0.49
C ASP A 172 -18.53 -9.91 -0.22
N LYS A 173 -19.79 -10.28 0.02
CA LYS A 173 -20.90 -9.34 0.27
C LYS A 173 -20.66 -8.37 1.44
N ASN A 174 -19.82 -8.74 2.42
CA ASN A 174 -19.59 -7.94 3.61
C ASN A 174 -18.63 -6.78 3.28
N PHE A 175 -17.57 -7.05 2.51
CA PHE A 175 -16.74 -5.99 1.92
C PHE A 175 -17.53 -5.10 0.96
N LEU A 176 -18.34 -5.69 0.07
CA LEU A 176 -19.20 -4.95 -0.87
C LEU A 176 -20.18 -3.99 -0.16
N ALA A 177 -20.65 -4.35 1.04
CA ALA A 177 -21.52 -3.50 1.85
C ALA A 177 -20.76 -2.45 2.70
N ALA A 178 -19.54 -2.74 3.14
CA ALA A 178 -18.82 -1.92 4.12
C ALA A 178 -17.87 -0.88 3.50
N VAL A 179 -17.14 -1.23 2.43
CA VAL A 179 -16.23 -0.30 1.74
C VAL A 179 -16.94 0.98 1.28
N PRO A 180 -18.15 0.93 0.66
CA PRO A 180 -18.85 2.14 0.23
C PRO A 180 -19.28 3.09 1.36
N ARG A 181 -19.35 2.60 2.61
CA ARG A 181 -19.63 3.46 3.76
C ARG A 181 -18.37 4.17 4.24
N LEU A 182 -17.22 3.49 4.25
CA LEU A 182 -15.94 4.15 4.57
C LEU A 182 -15.54 5.18 3.51
N THR A 183 -15.69 4.88 2.23
CA THR A 183 -15.34 5.81 1.14
C THR A 183 -16.27 7.02 1.01
N ALA A 184 -17.42 7.02 1.70
CA ALA A 184 -18.34 8.16 1.73
C ALA A 184 -17.85 9.32 2.62
N TYR A 185 -16.91 9.09 3.53
CA TYR A 185 -16.34 10.13 4.39
C TYR A 185 -15.20 10.86 3.67
N SER A 186 -15.31 12.19 3.52
CA SER A 186 -14.31 13.01 2.82
C SER A 186 -12.93 13.04 3.49
N ASN A 187 -12.86 12.71 4.77
CA ASN A 187 -11.63 12.58 5.54
C ASN A 187 -11.09 11.13 5.62
N ALA A 188 -11.67 10.18 4.87
CA ALA A 188 -11.21 8.79 4.80
C ALA A 188 -10.58 8.44 3.44
N LEU A 189 -9.29 8.09 3.47
CA LEU A 189 -8.53 7.55 2.36
C LEU A 189 -8.42 6.02 2.53
N VAL A 190 -9.35 5.27 1.95
CA VAL A 190 -9.31 3.80 1.96
C VAL A 190 -8.25 3.31 0.97
N ILE A 191 -7.38 2.39 1.38
CA ILE A 191 -6.22 1.92 0.61
C ILE A 191 -6.23 0.38 0.53
N GLY A 192 -5.97 -0.19 -0.65
CA GLY A 192 -5.92 -1.65 -0.82
C GLY A 192 -4.55 -2.23 -0.45
N TYR A 193 -4.50 -3.22 0.44
CA TYR A 193 -3.29 -3.98 0.77
C TYR A 193 -2.86 -4.90 -0.38
N VAL A 194 -1.57 -4.90 -0.72
CA VAL A 194 -0.93 -5.80 -1.70
C VAL A 194 0.46 -6.22 -1.20
N ARG A 195 0.70 -7.54 -1.11
CA ARG A 195 1.98 -8.10 -0.62
C ARG A 195 3.02 -8.19 -1.74
N THR A 196 4.27 -7.76 -1.47
CA THR A 196 5.36 -7.74 -2.48
C THR A 196 6.54 -8.68 -2.21
N ALA A 197 6.66 -9.27 -1.01
CA ALA A 197 7.78 -10.13 -0.61
C ALA A 197 9.16 -9.53 -0.93
N LYS A 198 9.41 -8.29 -0.48
CA LYS A 198 10.67 -7.54 -0.71
C LYS A 198 11.04 -7.35 -2.19
N GLY A 199 10.04 -7.30 -3.06
CA GLY A 199 10.23 -7.21 -4.52
C GLY A 199 10.56 -8.55 -5.19
N THR A 200 10.41 -9.68 -4.50
CA THR A 200 10.68 -11.02 -5.06
C THR A 200 9.43 -11.77 -5.51
N ARG A 201 8.22 -11.30 -5.15
CA ARG A 201 6.98 -11.85 -5.71
C ARG A 201 6.87 -11.51 -7.19
N ASP A 202 6.39 -12.44 -8.02
CA ASP A 202 6.20 -12.21 -9.45
C ASP A 202 5.42 -10.90 -9.69
N ILE A 203 6.02 -9.98 -10.45
CA ILE A 203 5.46 -8.65 -10.66
C ILE A 203 4.09 -8.73 -11.36
N SER A 204 3.88 -9.70 -12.24
CA SER A 204 2.61 -9.87 -12.96
C SER A 204 1.46 -10.29 -12.03
N GLU A 205 1.74 -11.00 -10.93
CA GLU A 205 0.74 -11.28 -9.90
C GLU A 205 0.38 -10.02 -9.10
N VAL A 206 1.38 -9.22 -8.75
CA VAL A 206 1.21 -7.98 -7.99
C VAL A 206 0.46 -6.92 -8.81
N GLU A 207 0.84 -6.76 -10.08
CA GLU A 207 0.10 -5.93 -11.04
C GLU A 207 -1.35 -6.43 -11.22
N LYS A 208 -1.60 -7.74 -11.21
CA LYS A 208 -2.96 -8.30 -11.28
C LYS A 208 -3.81 -7.96 -10.06
N GLU A 209 -3.25 -7.98 -8.84
CA GLU A 209 -3.97 -7.55 -7.62
C GLU A 209 -4.26 -6.05 -7.63
N ILE A 210 -3.28 -5.22 -8.02
CA ILE A 210 -3.46 -3.77 -8.19
C ILE A 210 -4.58 -3.48 -9.20
N ASN A 211 -4.56 -4.14 -10.36
CA ASN A 211 -5.61 -4.03 -11.38
C ASN A 211 -6.97 -4.57 -10.90
N THR A 212 -7.00 -5.52 -9.97
CA THR A 212 -8.24 -6.03 -9.37
C THR A 212 -8.88 -4.96 -8.50
N TYR A 213 -8.11 -4.33 -7.59
CA TYR A 213 -8.58 -3.17 -6.82
C TYR A 213 -9.02 -2.00 -7.71
N ALA A 214 -8.25 -1.67 -8.75
CA ALA A 214 -8.59 -0.62 -9.71
C ALA A 214 -9.89 -0.93 -10.49
N GLY A 215 -10.17 -2.22 -10.72
CA GLY A 215 -11.36 -2.71 -11.40
C GLY A 215 -12.62 -2.75 -10.53
N TRP A 216 -12.52 -2.71 -9.19
CA TRP A 216 -13.65 -2.81 -8.26
C TRP A 216 -14.85 -1.89 -8.57
N PRO A 217 -14.68 -0.59 -8.91
CA PRO A 217 -15.80 0.30 -9.19
C PRO A 217 -16.61 -0.16 -10.42
N SER A 218 -15.90 -0.62 -11.46
CA SER A 218 -16.51 -1.10 -12.70
C SER A 218 -17.13 -2.49 -12.54
N ALA A 219 -16.43 -3.39 -11.84
CA ALA A 219 -16.86 -4.78 -11.66
C ALA A 219 -18.09 -4.90 -10.73
N SER A 220 -18.21 -4.03 -9.73
CA SER A 220 -19.36 -3.97 -8.82
C SER A 220 -20.55 -3.18 -9.39
N GLY A 221 -20.32 -2.35 -10.41
CA GLY A 221 -21.30 -1.36 -10.86
C GLY A 221 -21.54 -0.21 -9.86
N ASN A 222 -20.73 -0.11 -8.81
CA ASN A 222 -20.86 0.91 -7.76
C ASN A 222 -19.57 1.76 -7.69
N PRO A 223 -19.60 3.05 -8.09
CA PRO A 223 -18.41 3.90 -8.07
C PRO A 223 -17.86 4.17 -6.66
N SER A 224 -18.66 3.97 -5.61
CA SER A 224 -18.21 4.09 -4.21
C SER A 224 -17.56 2.81 -3.67
N PHE A 225 -17.71 1.67 -4.36
CA PHE A 225 -16.94 0.46 -4.06
C PHE A 225 -15.56 0.56 -4.72
N ALA A 226 -14.70 1.37 -4.12
CA ALA A 226 -13.36 1.71 -4.59
C ALA A 226 -12.35 1.65 -3.45
N VAL A 227 -11.07 1.61 -3.80
CA VAL A 227 -9.99 2.09 -2.93
C VAL A 227 -9.34 3.30 -3.61
N HIS A 228 -8.64 4.13 -2.84
CA HIS A 228 -8.07 5.41 -3.28
C HIS A 228 -6.53 5.40 -3.34
N GLY A 229 -5.96 4.19 -3.39
CA GLY A 229 -4.52 3.94 -3.40
C GLY A 229 -4.19 2.48 -3.10
N ILE A 230 -2.90 2.14 -3.12
CA ILE A 230 -2.36 0.82 -2.80
C ILE A 230 -1.27 0.92 -1.72
N PHE A 231 -1.31 -0.01 -0.78
CA PHE A 231 -0.30 -0.25 0.24
C PHE A 231 0.52 -1.47 -0.16
N LEU A 232 1.74 -1.22 -0.63
CA LEU A 232 2.72 -2.23 -1.04
C LEU A 232 3.49 -2.72 0.19
N ASP A 233 3.04 -3.84 0.74
CA ASP A 233 3.59 -4.40 1.98
C ASP A 233 4.83 -5.27 1.76
N GLU A 234 5.61 -5.44 2.82
CA GLU A 234 6.92 -6.12 2.85
C GLU A 234 7.94 -5.51 1.88
N ALA A 235 7.99 -4.18 1.76
CA ALA A 235 9.01 -3.53 0.95
C ALA A 235 10.44 -3.78 1.50
N PRO A 236 11.48 -3.77 0.66
CA PRO A 236 12.86 -3.90 1.13
C PRO A 236 13.31 -2.62 1.84
N SER A 237 14.18 -2.79 2.85
CA SER A 237 14.91 -1.69 3.50
C SER A 237 16.32 -1.52 2.95
N GLU A 238 16.99 -2.61 2.57
CA GLU A 238 18.33 -2.61 1.99
C GLU A 238 18.26 -2.31 0.48
N TYR A 239 19.28 -1.63 -0.06
CA TYR A 239 19.37 -1.32 -1.49
C TYR A 239 19.51 -2.59 -2.33
N ASP A 240 18.56 -2.81 -3.24
CA ASP A 240 18.70 -3.69 -4.39
C ASP A 240 18.15 -3.02 -5.67
N ALA A 241 18.94 -3.02 -6.74
CA ALA A 241 18.62 -2.30 -7.98
C ALA A 241 17.42 -2.90 -8.74
N ALA A 242 17.23 -4.22 -8.66
CA ALA A 242 16.08 -4.89 -9.28
C ALA A 242 14.80 -4.54 -8.52
N ALA A 243 14.85 -4.55 -7.17
CA ALA A 243 13.74 -4.13 -6.33
C ALA A 243 13.43 -2.64 -6.47
N VAL A 244 14.41 -1.74 -6.62
CA VAL A 244 14.15 -0.32 -6.94
C VAL A 244 13.34 -0.21 -8.24
N THR A 245 13.76 -0.93 -9.29
CA THR A 245 13.06 -0.97 -10.59
C THR A 245 11.64 -1.54 -10.45
N TYR A 246 11.48 -2.62 -9.69
CA TYR A 246 10.20 -3.27 -9.38
C TYR A 246 9.22 -2.29 -8.73
N PHE A 247 9.62 -1.61 -7.66
CA PHE A 247 8.76 -0.65 -6.95
C PHE A 247 8.46 0.60 -7.78
N GLN A 248 9.39 1.05 -8.64
CA GLN A 248 9.13 2.12 -9.61
C GLN A 248 8.05 1.71 -10.62
N GLN A 249 8.13 0.50 -11.18
CA GLN A 249 7.12 -0.03 -12.11
C GLN A 249 5.73 -0.13 -11.45
N LEU A 250 5.64 -0.66 -10.23
CA LEU A 250 4.38 -0.73 -9.50
C LEU A 250 3.81 0.67 -9.19
N ALA A 251 4.64 1.61 -8.73
CA ALA A 251 4.19 2.99 -8.48
C ALA A 251 3.72 3.69 -9.77
N SER A 252 4.35 3.42 -10.91
CA SER A 252 3.89 3.89 -12.23
C SER A 252 2.55 3.28 -12.64
N LEU A 253 2.35 1.97 -12.42
CA LEU A 253 1.05 1.32 -12.67
C LEU A 253 -0.05 1.93 -11.80
N ILE A 254 0.18 2.05 -10.49
CA ILE A 254 -0.80 2.58 -9.54
C ILE A 254 -1.20 4.00 -9.96
N ARG A 255 -0.22 4.89 -10.17
CA ARG A 255 -0.45 6.27 -10.61
C ARG A 255 -1.17 6.37 -11.97
N GLY A 256 -0.93 5.43 -12.88
CA GLY A 256 -1.62 5.34 -14.19
C GLY A 256 -2.99 4.65 -14.17
N SER A 257 -3.37 4.00 -13.07
CA SER A 257 -4.61 3.23 -12.99
C SER A 257 -5.85 4.13 -12.94
N LYS A 258 -6.94 3.69 -13.58
CA LYS A 258 -8.26 4.28 -13.41
C LYS A 258 -9.01 3.50 -12.32
N GLY A 259 -9.69 4.20 -11.41
CA GLY A 259 -10.49 3.56 -10.36
C GLY A 259 -9.82 3.48 -8.98
N LEU A 260 -8.56 3.93 -8.84
CA LEU A 260 -7.87 4.05 -7.55
C LEU A 260 -8.01 5.46 -6.92
N GLY A 261 -9.18 6.10 -7.10
CA GLY A 261 -9.46 7.46 -6.63
C GLY A 261 -8.93 8.58 -7.54
N PRO A 262 -8.88 9.84 -7.06
CA PRO A 262 -8.37 10.97 -7.85
C PRO A 262 -6.84 11.09 -7.85
N ASN A 263 -6.19 10.63 -6.78
CA ASN A 263 -4.75 10.83 -6.54
C ASN A 263 -3.93 9.54 -6.68
N ASN A 264 -4.56 8.36 -6.74
CA ASN A 264 -3.90 7.05 -6.89
C ASN A 264 -2.74 6.85 -5.89
N HIS A 265 -3.02 6.99 -4.59
CA HIS A 265 -2.00 7.11 -3.55
C HIS A 265 -1.13 5.84 -3.42
N VAL A 266 0.20 6.00 -3.41
CA VAL A 266 1.17 4.91 -3.28
C VAL A 266 1.77 4.93 -1.87
N VAL A 267 1.59 3.84 -1.12
CA VAL A 267 2.28 3.60 0.16
C VAL A 267 3.21 2.40 0.03
N THR A 268 4.42 2.47 0.59
CA THR A 268 5.28 1.29 0.79
C THR A 268 5.52 1.05 2.27
N ASN A 269 5.56 -0.22 2.67
CA ASN A 269 5.88 -0.62 4.05
C ASN A 269 7.12 -1.52 4.13
N PRO A 270 8.31 -0.92 4.37
CA PRO A 270 9.49 -1.64 4.80
C PRO A 270 9.57 -1.90 6.31
N GLY A 271 8.66 -1.33 7.12
CA GLY A 271 8.64 -1.44 8.59
C GLY A 271 9.82 -0.77 9.32
N THR A 272 10.74 -0.16 8.58
CA THR A 272 11.96 0.50 9.07
C THR A 272 12.43 1.54 8.05
N VAL A 273 13.41 2.39 8.38
CA VAL A 273 13.93 3.39 7.43
C VAL A 273 14.67 2.67 6.29
N PRO A 274 14.21 2.78 5.03
CA PRO A 274 14.85 2.11 3.90
C PRO A 274 15.98 2.96 3.30
N ASP A 275 16.73 2.37 2.35
CA ASP A 275 17.65 3.09 1.49
C ASP A 275 16.97 4.27 0.75
N ALA A 276 17.72 5.35 0.55
CA ALA A 276 17.23 6.58 -0.06
C ALA A 276 16.68 6.39 -1.49
N ALA A 277 17.12 5.36 -2.22
CA ALA A 277 16.59 5.01 -3.54
C ALA A 277 15.08 4.71 -3.50
N TYR A 278 14.55 4.15 -2.40
CA TYR A 278 13.12 3.85 -2.25
C TYR A 278 12.29 5.06 -1.81
N LEU A 279 12.87 6.00 -1.04
CA LEU A 279 12.15 7.12 -0.43
C LEU A 279 11.48 8.07 -1.44
N SER A 280 11.99 8.13 -2.67
CA SER A 280 11.43 8.97 -3.73
C SER A 280 10.23 8.34 -4.44
N ILE A 281 10.07 7.01 -4.37
CA ILE A 281 9.10 6.24 -5.16
C ILE A 281 7.65 6.48 -4.70
N PRO A 282 7.27 6.29 -3.42
CA PRO A 282 5.89 6.40 -2.97
C PRO A 282 5.53 7.83 -2.54
N ASP A 283 4.24 8.04 -2.31
CA ASP A 283 3.70 9.23 -1.68
C ASP A 283 3.80 9.11 -0.14
N THR A 284 3.86 7.89 0.40
CA THR A 284 4.16 7.63 1.82
C THR A 284 5.01 6.37 2.03
N THR A 285 5.98 6.42 2.94
CA THR A 285 6.77 5.26 3.41
C THR A 285 6.51 5.02 4.89
N VAL A 286 6.19 3.78 5.27
CA VAL A 286 6.15 3.37 6.68
C VAL A 286 7.59 3.13 7.17
N ILE A 287 8.16 4.12 7.85
CA ILE A 287 9.56 4.14 8.28
C ILE A 287 9.81 3.44 9.63
N PHE A 288 8.74 2.98 10.29
CA PHE A 288 8.79 2.22 11.53
C PHE A 288 7.51 1.43 11.71
N GLU A 289 7.60 0.12 11.91
CA GLU A 289 6.50 -0.75 12.33
C GLU A 289 7.03 -1.76 13.35
N SER A 290 6.69 -1.59 14.63
CA SER A 290 7.15 -2.47 15.70
C SER A 290 6.48 -2.21 17.06
N PRO A 291 6.67 -3.09 18.06
CA PRO A 291 6.20 -2.85 19.43
C PRO A 291 6.80 -1.59 20.06
N TYR A 292 6.09 -1.00 21.02
CA TYR A 292 6.55 0.16 21.81
C TYR A 292 7.94 -0.03 22.44
N SER A 293 8.25 -1.24 22.92
CA SER A 293 9.57 -1.56 23.48
C SER A 293 10.72 -1.40 22.48
N THR A 294 10.46 -1.64 21.19
CA THR A 294 11.42 -1.41 20.10
C THR A 294 11.46 0.07 19.72
N PHE A 295 10.33 0.79 19.77
CA PHE A 295 10.29 2.23 19.47
C PHE A 295 11.15 3.04 20.45
N VAL A 296 11.11 2.73 21.75
CA VAL A 296 11.97 3.36 22.77
C VAL A 296 13.46 3.15 22.47
N GLN A 297 13.84 1.97 21.94
CA GLN A 297 15.21 1.69 21.52
C GLN A 297 15.58 2.47 20.25
N ALA A 298 14.67 2.56 19.27
CA ALA A 298 14.86 3.29 18.03
C ALA A 298 15.02 4.81 18.24
N LEU A 299 14.30 5.40 19.19
CA LEU A 299 14.49 6.80 19.60
C LEU A 299 15.88 7.09 20.20
N SER A 300 16.53 6.06 20.72
CA SER A 300 17.86 6.15 21.34
C SER A 300 19.00 5.74 20.38
N SER A 301 18.67 5.43 19.12
CA SER A 301 19.62 4.99 18.10
C SER A 301 19.65 5.95 16.91
N ASP A 302 20.53 5.66 15.95
CA ASP A 302 20.68 6.46 14.73
C ASP A 302 19.67 6.10 13.61
N LEU A 303 18.65 5.29 13.89
CA LEU A 303 17.71 4.77 12.87
C LEU A 303 17.11 5.87 11.99
N PHE A 304 16.67 6.98 12.61
CA PHE A 304 16.00 8.08 11.90
C PHE A 304 16.97 9.18 11.41
N GLN A 305 18.29 9.01 11.51
CA GLN A 305 19.26 10.06 11.15
C GLN A 305 19.25 10.37 9.65
N SER A 306 19.16 9.35 8.79
CA SER A 306 19.21 9.48 7.32
C SER A 306 18.02 10.25 6.74
N ILE A 307 16.91 10.33 7.47
CA ILE A 307 15.69 11.05 7.07
C ILE A 307 15.52 12.41 7.77
N LYS A 308 16.51 12.87 8.56
CA LYS A 308 16.43 14.20 9.19
C LYS A 308 16.37 15.31 8.15
N GLY A 309 15.41 16.23 8.32
CA GLY A 309 15.18 17.36 7.41
C GLY A 309 14.42 16.99 6.13
N GLN A 310 14.05 15.73 5.94
CA GLN A 310 13.09 15.33 4.90
C GLN A 310 11.66 15.79 5.28
N ASP A 311 10.78 15.86 4.29
CA ASP A 311 9.37 16.18 4.52
C ASP A 311 8.64 15.03 5.24
N LEU A 312 8.23 15.29 6.48
CA LEU A 312 7.51 14.33 7.32
C LEU A 312 6.12 13.97 6.76
N SER A 313 5.58 14.74 5.80
CA SER A 313 4.34 14.40 5.08
C SER A 313 4.45 13.02 4.40
N ARG A 314 5.66 12.67 3.95
CA ARG A 314 5.99 11.43 3.24
C ARG A 314 6.16 10.21 4.13
N PHE A 315 6.08 10.35 5.45
CA PHE A 315 6.36 9.27 6.38
C PHE A 315 5.17 8.89 7.25
N ALA A 316 5.05 7.59 7.47
CA ALA A 316 4.18 6.96 8.44
C ALA A 316 4.98 6.17 9.48
N SER A 317 4.48 6.10 10.71
CA SER A 317 5.04 5.25 11.76
C SER A 317 3.93 4.49 12.49
N MET A 318 4.22 3.24 12.87
CA MET A 318 3.28 2.33 13.51
C MET A 318 3.89 1.74 14.78
N VAL A 319 3.30 2.09 15.92
CA VAL A 319 3.69 1.54 17.22
C VAL A 319 2.51 0.81 17.85
N TYR A 320 2.71 -0.47 18.12
CA TYR A 320 1.73 -1.33 18.77
C TYR A 320 2.26 -1.85 20.12
N ASP A 321 1.49 -2.66 20.85
CA ASP A 321 1.81 -3.11 22.23
C ASP A 321 2.14 -1.94 23.18
N VAL A 322 1.50 -0.78 23.00
CA VAL A 322 1.70 0.39 23.88
C VAL A 322 1.15 0.09 25.29
N PRO A 323 1.98 0.07 26.35
CA PRO A 323 1.52 -0.23 27.70
C PRO A 323 0.57 0.85 28.24
N ALA A 324 -0.44 0.43 29.01
CA ALA A 324 -1.50 1.32 29.52
C ALA A 324 -1.00 2.47 30.44
N ASN A 325 0.24 2.39 30.95
CA ASN A 325 0.87 3.43 31.76
C ASN A 325 1.71 4.44 30.94
N VAL A 326 1.75 4.31 29.61
CA VAL A 326 2.44 5.27 28.73
C VAL A 326 1.56 6.49 28.46
N ASP A 327 2.17 7.67 28.57
CA ASP A 327 1.51 8.92 28.18
C ASP A 327 1.43 9.03 26.65
N LEU A 328 0.21 8.85 26.11
CA LEU A 328 -0.03 8.91 24.67
C LEU A 328 0.25 10.28 24.04
N SER A 329 0.18 11.38 24.80
CA SER A 329 0.49 12.72 24.26
C SER A 329 1.99 12.88 24.02
N THR A 330 2.79 12.37 24.94
CA THR A 330 4.26 12.34 24.86
C THR A 330 4.72 11.42 23.73
N LEU A 331 4.16 10.20 23.67
CA LEU A 331 4.46 9.25 22.61
C LEU A 331 4.04 9.77 21.22
N LEU A 332 2.86 10.37 21.09
CA LEU A 332 2.41 10.98 19.84
C LEU A 332 3.32 12.15 19.43
N SER A 333 3.79 12.97 20.39
CA SER A 333 4.76 14.05 20.11
C SER A 333 6.09 13.52 19.59
N GLN A 334 6.57 12.38 20.11
CA GLN A 334 7.79 11.72 19.63
C GLN A 334 7.62 11.17 18.20
N LEU A 335 6.47 10.57 17.87
CA LEU A 335 6.19 10.08 16.52
C LEU A 335 5.99 11.23 15.51
N ARG A 336 5.32 12.32 15.92
CA ARG A 336 5.14 13.52 15.10
C ARG A 336 6.45 14.26 14.78
N ALA A 337 7.52 13.98 15.51
CA ALA A 337 8.87 14.50 15.21
C ALA A 337 9.58 13.74 14.06
N ILE A 338 9.07 12.57 13.64
CA ILE A 338 9.66 11.73 12.59
C ILE A 338 8.68 11.37 11.45
N SER A 339 7.37 11.54 11.64
CA SER A 339 6.34 11.19 10.66
C SER A 339 5.07 12.01 10.85
N SER A 340 4.37 12.34 9.76
CA SER A 340 3.08 13.06 9.82
C SER A 340 1.89 12.13 10.04
N GLN A 341 2.00 10.88 9.60
CA GLN A 341 0.99 9.84 9.70
C GLN A 341 1.41 8.88 10.81
N THR A 342 0.53 8.64 11.77
CA THR A 342 0.86 7.80 12.94
C THR A 342 -0.16 6.71 13.16
N TYR A 343 0.27 5.57 13.70
CA TYR A 343 -0.56 4.53 14.29
C TYR A 343 -0.08 4.25 15.71
N LEU A 344 -1.02 4.19 16.65
CA LEU A 344 -0.79 3.90 18.06
C LEU A 344 -1.84 2.91 18.54
N SER A 345 -1.41 1.77 19.10
CA SER A 345 -2.32 0.77 19.65
C SER A 345 -1.72 0.03 20.86
N ASN A 346 -2.55 -0.36 21.83
CA ASN A 346 -2.16 -1.30 22.89
C ASN A 346 -2.27 -2.77 22.46
N LEU A 347 -2.81 -3.06 21.27
CA LEU A 347 -3.03 -4.41 20.75
C LEU A 347 -1.91 -4.83 19.80
N ASN A 348 -1.44 -6.07 19.89
CA ASN A 348 -0.54 -6.71 18.91
C ASN A 348 -1.26 -7.27 17.68
N THR A 349 -2.38 -6.67 17.29
CA THR A 349 -3.17 -7.11 16.13
C THR A 349 -3.80 -5.92 15.40
N TYR A 350 -3.92 -6.08 14.08
CA TYR A 350 -4.61 -5.15 13.18
C TYR A 350 -6.07 -5.58 12.91
N GLN A 351 -6.55 -6.62 13.59
CA GLN A 351 -7.90 -7.21 13.42
C GLN A 351 -8.87 -6.81 14.54
N ALA A 352 -8.62 -5.73 15.26
CA ALA A 352 -9.48 -5.28 16.35
C ALA A 352 -9.44 -3.76 16.48
N PHE A 353 -10.54 -3.16 16.92
CA PHE A 353 -10.61 -1.74 17.27
C PHE A 353 -9.92 -1.50 18.62
N ASP A 354 -8.96 -0.57 18.68
CA ASP A 354 -8.42 -0.11 19.96
C ASP A 354 -9.12 1.18 20.40
N SER A 355 -9.72 1.13 21.59
CA SER A 355 -10.23 2.28 22.33
C SER A 355 -9.26 3.45 22.49
N ASN A 356 -7.94 3.23 22.46
CA ASN A 356 -6.96 4.31 22.48
C ASN A 356 -7.07 5.22 21.25
N TRP A 357 -7.58 4.75 20.10
CA TRP A 357 -7.71 5.58 18.91
C TRP A 357 -8.63 6.78 19.15
N THR A 358 -9.67 6.67 19.97
CA THR A 358 -10.48 7.82 20.40
C THR A 358 -9.64 8.89 21.09
N LYS A 359 -8.69 8.49 21.96
CA LYS A 359 -7.78 9.41 22.65
C LYS A 359 -6.67 9.94 21.73
N VAL A 360 -6.11 9.11 20.85
CA VAL A 360 -5.07 9.49 19.88
C VAL A 360 -5.62 10.48 18.86
N VAL A 361 -6.80 10.23 18.30
CA VAL A 361 -7.48 11.14 17.36
C VAL A 361 -7.87 12.44 18.05
N SER A 362 -8.32 12.42 19.30
CA SER A 362 -8.53 13.64 20.10
C SER A 362 -7.25 14.45 20.35
N LEU A 363 -6.07 13.82 20.38
CA LEU A 363 -4.77 14.49 20.48
C LEU A 363 -4.22 14.94 19.11
N LEU A 364 -4.75 14.40 18.01
CA LEU A 364 -4.46 14.84 16.64
C LEU A 364 -5.37 16.00 16.18
N SER A 365 -6.54 16.19 16.80
CA SER A 365 -7.50 17.26 16.50
C SER A 365 -7.41 18.49 17.41
N ALA A 366 -6.52 18.44 18.41
CA ALA A 366 -6.16 19.54 19.31
C ALA A 366 -4.99 20.37 18.77
#